data_AF-A0A2K6PS74-F1
#
_entry.id   AF-A0A2K6PS74-F1
#
_cell.length_a   1.000
_cell.length_b   1.000
_cell.length_c   1.000
_cell.angle_alpha   90.00
_cell.angle_beta   90.00
_cell.angle_gamma   90.00
#
_symmetry.space_group_name_H-M   'P 1'
#
loop_
_entity.id
_entity.type
_entity.pdbx_description
1 polymer ?
#
loop_
_entity_poly.entity_id
_entity_poly.type
_entity_poly.pdbx_seq_one_letter_code
_entity_poly.pdbx_strand_id
1 'polypeptide(L)'
;MPLRLRGKKKAKPKETAGLVAGEPTGAGGESLSASQAPPRRLVFHAQLAHGSATGRVEGFSSIQELYAQIAGAFEISPSEILYCTLNTPRIDMGRLLGGQLGLEDFIFAHVKGIKKEVNVYKSEDSLGVTITDNGVGYAFIKRIKDGGVIDSIKTICVGDHIESINGENIVGWRHYDVAKKLKELKKEELFTMKLIEPKKAFEIEPRSKAGKSSAEKIGCGRATLRLRSKGPATVEEMPSETKAKAIEKIDDVLELYMGIRDTDLATTMFEAGKDKVNPDEFAVALDATLGDFAFPDEFVFDVWGVIGDAKRRGL
;
A
#
# COMPACT_ATOMS: atom_id res chain seq x y z
N MET A 1 -29.75 -21.51 52.33
CA MET A 1 -30.63 -21.17 53.47
C MET A 1 -30.39 -22.22 54.55
N PRO A 2 -30.30 -21.89 55.85
CA PRO A 2 -30.11 -20.55 56.46
C PRO A 2 -28.71 -19.97 56.09
N LEU A 3 -28.01 -19.04 56.77
CA LEU A 3 -28.35 -17.94 57.71
C LEU A 3 -27.31 -16.79 57.50
N ARG A 4 -27.19 -15.85 58.46
CA ARG A 4 -26.18 -14.76 58.56
C ARG A 4 -25.95 -14.39 60.03
N LEU A 5 -24.77 -13.82 60.36
CA LEU A 5 -24.46 -12.84 61.45
C LEU A 5 -22.94 -12.56 61.36
N ARG A 6 -22.35 -11.37 61.14
CA ARG A 6 -22.62 -9.92 61.37
C ARG A 6 -21.98 -9.27 62.62
N GLY A 7 -20.64 -9.29 62.67
CA GLY A 7 -19.80 -8.08 62.83
C GLY A 7 -19.39 -7.57 64.23
N LYS A 8 -18.66 -6.43 64.23
CA LYS A 8 -18.00 -5.65 65.34
C LYS A 8 -16.59 -6.15 65.75
N LYS A 9 -15.64 -5.31 66.21
CA LYS A 9 -15.33 -3.85 66.02
C LYS A 9 -13.94 -3.55 66.67
N LYS A 10 -13.09 -2.70 66.03
CA LYS A 10 -11.95 -1.89 66.57
C LYS A 10 -11.10 -2.38 67.77
N ALA A 11 -9.76 -2.35 67.60
CA ALA A 11 -8.84 -1.49 68.39
C ALA A 11 -7.40 -1.45 67.80
N LYS A 12 -6.77 -0.25 67.76
CA LYS A 12 -5.30 -0.05 67.79
C LYS A 12 -4.90 0.18 69.26
N PRO A 13 -3.62 0.00 69.64
CA PRO A 13 -2.80 1.21 69.90
C PRO A 13 -1.29 1.07 69.63
N LYS A 14 -0.61 2.23 69.55
CA LYS A 14 0.81 2.56 69.82
C LYS A 14 1.91 1.74 69.09
N GLU A 15 2.82 2.30 68.29
CA GLU A 15 3.62 3.54 68.39
C GLU A 15 4.72 3.51 69.48
N THR A 16 5.96 3.32 69.04
CA THR A 16 7.21 3.65 69.73
C THR A 16 8.24 4.07 68.67
N ALA A 17 8.88 5.22 68.86
CA ALA A 17 9.86 5.80 67.94
C ALA A 17 11.30 5.75 68.49
N GLY A 18 12.28 5.82 67.58
CA GLY A 18 13.72 6.02 67.81
C GLY A 18 14.44 5.76 66.47
N LEU A 19 15.06 6.75 65.81
CA LEU A 19 16.35 7.40 66.14
C LEU A 19 17.44 6.32 66.34
N VAL A 20 18.53 6.25 65.58
CA VAL A 20 19.45 7.30 65.07
C VAL A 20 20.09 6.88 63.72
N ALA A 21 20.73 7.84 63.05
CA ALA A 21 21.34 7.79 61.71
C ALA A 21 22.51 6.80 61.49
N GLY A 22 22.79 6.55 60.21
CA GLY A 22 24.00 5.91 59.71
C GLY A 22 24.12 5.96 58.18
N GLU A 23 24.63 7.07 57.63
CA GLU A 23 25.28 7.05 56.30
C GLU A 23 26.73 6.56 56.47
N PRO A 24 27.31 5.88 55.47
CA PRO A 24 28.11 6.62 54.49
C PRO A 24 27.96 6.17 53.02
N THR A 25 27.86 7.16 52.15
CA THR A 25 28.41 7.25 50.78
C THR A 25 28.91 5.98 50.06
N GLY A 26 28.29 5.67 48.91
CA GLY A 26 28.84 4.78 47.88
C GLY A 26 28.14 4.99 46.53
N ALA A 27 28.81 5.66 45.59
CA ALA A 27 28.21 6.04 44.29
C ALA A 27 28.19 4.90 43.27
N GLY A 28 27.20 4.86 42.37
CA GLY A 28 27.19 3.86 41.29
C GLY A 28 25.96 3.78 40.38
N GLY A 29 25.60 4.86 39.68
CA GLY A 29 24.87 4.77 38.40
C GLY A 29 23.37 4.45 38.46
N GLU A 30 22.55 5.36 39.01
CA GLU A 30 21.13 5.35 38.69
C GLU A 30 20.88 5.73 37.22
N SER A 31 19.89 5.09 36.62
CA SER A 31 19.55 5.19 35.21
C SER A 31 19.09 6.61 34.85
N LEU A 32 19.88 7.30 34.03
CA LEU A 32 19.35 8.37 33.20
C LEU A 32 18.34 7.74 32.23
N SER A 33 17.06 7.86 32.58
CA SER A 33 15.97 7.56 31.67
C SER A 33 16.17 8.40 30.42
N ALA A 34 16.53 7.72 29.32
CA ALA A 34 16.65 8.38 28.03
C ALA A 34 15.32 9.07 27.74
N SER A 35 15.32 10.40 27.72
CA SER A 35 14.18 11.22 27.33
C SER A 35 13.78 10.80 25.93
N GLN A 36 12.80 9.90 25.81
CA GLN A 36 12.20 9.56 24.54
C GLN A 36 11.63 10.84 23.96
N ALA A 37 12.33 11.40 22.98
CA ALA A 37 11.81 12.51 22.20
C ALA A 37 10.42 12.08 21.69
N PRO A 38 9.39 12.95 21.78
CA PRO A 38 8.06 12.58 21.32
C PRO A 38 8.17 12.09 19.86
N PRO A 39 7.47 11.00 19.50
CA PRO A 39 7.59 10.42 18.17
C PRO A 39 7.33 11.51 17.14
N ARG A 40 8.30 11.73 16.24
CA ARG A 40 8.24 12.79 15.23
C ARG A 40 6.98 12.57 14.40
N ARG A 41 5.96 13.42 14.59
CA ARG A 41 4.72 13.33 13.82
C ARG A 41 5.05 13.59 12.36
N LEU A 42 4.90 12.57 11.53
CA LEU A 42 4.96 12.71 10.09
C LEU A 42 3.64 13.32 9.64
N VAL A 43 3.73 14.46 8.96
CA VAL A 43 2.58 15.24 8.49
C VAL A 43 2.66 15.33 6.98
N PHE A 44 1.65 14.80 6.32
CA PHE A 44 1.50 14.80 4.88
C PHE A 44 0.37 15.76 4.47
N HIS A 45 0.38 16.16 3.21
CA HIS A 45 -0.64 17.01 2.62
C HIS A 45 -1.39 16.23 1.56
N ALA A 46 -2.70 16.42 1.50
CA ALA A 46 -3.55 15.73 0.55
C ALA A 46 -4.51 16.69 -0.18
N GLN A 47 -4.99 16.27 -1.36
CA GLN A 47 -6.14 16.84 -2.06
C GLN A 47 -6.98 15.71 -2.67
N LEU A 48 -8.25 15.97 -2.93
CA LEU A 48 -9.05 15.15 -3.83
C LEU A 48 -8.60 15.44 -5.27
N ALA A 49 -8.33 14.40 -6.06
CA ALA A 49 -7.75 14.52 -7.41
C ALA A 49 -8.61 15.33 -8.39
N HIS A 50 -9.92 15.44 -8.15
CA HIS A 50 -10.86 16.25 -8.93
C HIS A 50 -10.92 17.74 -8.51
N GLY A 51 -10.16 18.13 -7.50
CA GLY A 51 -10.11 19.49 -6.95
C GLY A 51 -10.72 19.57 -5.54
N SER A 52 -9.92 20.02 -4.58
CA SER A 52 -10.34 20.38 -3.22
C SER A 52 -9.39 21.43 -2.62
N ALA A 53 -9.72 21.96 -1.44
CA ALA A 53 -8.70 22.57 -0.59
C ALA A 53 -7.63 21.52 -0.18
N THR A 54 -6.46 21.97 0.28
CA THR A 54 -5.43 21.07 0.83
C THR A 54 -5.81 20.62 2.24
N GLY A 55 -5.97 19.31 2.43
CA GLY A 55 -6.12 18.67 3.73
C GLY A 55 -4.76 18.32 4.35
N ARG A 56 -4.72 18.19 5.68
CA ARG A 56 -3.54 17.75 6.43
C ARG A 56 -3.79 16.34 6.98
N VAL A 57 -2.82 15.45 6.84
CA VAL A 57 -2.96 14.01 7.10
C VAL A 57 -1.79 13.57 7.99
N GLU A 58 -2.07 13.04 9.18
CA GLU A 58 -1.04 12.58 10.13
C GLU A 58 -1.53 11.38 10.93
N GLY A 59 -0.62 10.67 11.61
CA GLY A 59 -0.99 9.63 12.59
C GLY A 59 -1.58 8.35 12.01
N PHE A 60 -1.03 7.87 10.88
CA PHE A 60 -1.37 6.58 10.27
C PHE A 60 -0.15 5.65 10.21
N SER A 61 -0.41 4.34 10.25
CA SER A 61 0.56 3.24 10.24
C SER A 61 0.24 2.15 9.21
N SER A 62 -0.86 2.31 8.47
CA SER A 62 -1.30 1.41 7.40
C SER A 62 -2.01 2.20 6.28
N ILE A 63 -2.21 1.57 5.11
CA ILE A 63 -2.98 2.17 4.00
C ILE A 63 -4.45 2.40 4.41
N GLN A 64 -5.02 1.50 5.21
CA GLN A 64 -6.39 1.65 5.72
C GLN A 64 -6.53 2.87 6.63
N GLU A 65 -5.57 3.08 7.55
CA GLU A 65 -5.54 4.28 8.38
C GLU A 65 -5.28 5.55 7.57
N LEU A 66 -4.41 5.50 6.55
CA LEU A 66 -4.17 6.61 5.64
C LEU A 66 -5.46 7.05 4.94
N TYR A 67 -6.22 6.11 4.37
CA TYR A 67 -7.50 6.42 3.72
C TYR A 67 -8.55 6.91 4.72
N ALA A 68 -8.55 6.42 5.97
CA ALA A 68 -9.41 6.97 7.02
C ALA A 68 -9.05 8.42 7.38
N GLN A 69 -7.76 8.76 7.49
CA GLN A 69 -7.30 10.13 7.76
C GLN A 69 -7.61 11.08 6.59
N ILE A 70 -7.41 10.65 5.35
CA ILE A 70 -7.79 11.42 4.14
C ILE A 70 -9.31 11.64 4.13
N ALA A 71 -10.10 10.59 4.36
CA ALA A 71 -11.55 10.66 4.36
C ALA A 71 -12.09 11.63 5.44
N GLY A 72 -11.53 11.57 6.65
CA GLY A 72 -11.84 12.52 7.72
C GLY A 72 -11.45 13.97 7.41
N ALA A 73 -10.33 14.19 6.73
CA ALA A 73 -9.89 15.53 6.32
C ALA A 73 -10.76 16.16 5.21
N PHE A 74 -11.58 15.37 4.52
CA PHE A 74 -12.46 15.82 3.42
C PHE A 74 -13.95 15.56 3.67
N GLU A 75 -14.34 15.13 4.87
CA GLU A 75 -15.73 14.82 5.25
C GLU A 75 -16.43 13.81 4.31
N ILE A 76 -15.68 12.86 3.76
CA ILE A 76 -16.18 11.76 2.92
C ILE A 76 -16.11 10.41 3.64
N SER A 77 -16.81 9.39 3.12
CA SER A 77 -16.59 8.01 3.57
C SER A 77 -15.25 7.49 3.02
N PRO A 78 -14.47 6.70 3.78
CA PRO A 78 -13.30 5.98 3.25
C PRO A 78 -13.62 5.12 2.03
N SER A 79 -14.86 4.60 1.94
CA SER A 79 -15.35 3.84 0.78
C SER A 79 -15.46 4.66 -0.51
N GLU A 80 -15.36 5.99 -0.46
CA GLU A 80 -15.36 6.81 -1.67
C GLU A 80 -13.97 6.90 -2.31
N ILE A 81 -12.90 6.62 -1.57
CA ILE A 81 -11.52 6.67 -2.08
C ILE A 81 -11.24 5.38 -2.86
N LEU A 82 -10.96 5.51 -4.16
CA LEU A 82 -10.55 4.40 -5.03
C LEU A 82 -9.07 4.06 -4.80
N TYR A 83 -8.19 5.05 -4.94
CA TYR A 83 -6.74 4.91 -4.75
C TYR A 83 -6.10 6.30 -4.60
N CYS A 84 -4.79 6.34 -4.34
CA CYS A 84 -4.02 7.59 -4.27
C CYS A 84 -2.85 7.60 -5.27
N THR A 85 -2.59 8.77 -5.87
CA THR A 85 -1.36 9.05 -6.62
C THR A 85 -0.51 10.08 -5.86
N LEU A 86 0.80 10.03 -6.08
CA LEU A 86 1.78 10.89 -5.40
C LEU A 86 2.29 11.99 -6.34
N ASN A 87 2.23 13.23 -5.86
CA ASN A 87 2.69 14.45 -6.55
C ASN A 87 1.99 14.77 -7.88
N THR A 88 0.86 14.12 -8.20
CA THR A 88 0.04 14.44 -9.37
C THR A 88 -1.45 14.16 -9.13
N PRO A 89 -2.36 15.07 -9.51
CA PRO A 89 -3.82 14.82 -9.52
C PRO A 89 -4.25 13.99 -10.74
N ARG A 90 -3.37 13.76 -11.72
CA ARG A 90 -3.70 12.97 -12.91
C ARG A 90 -3.76 11.49 -12.57
N ILE A 91 -4.53 10.74 -13.35
CA ILE A 91 -4.53 9.28 -13.32
C ILE A 91 -3.21 8.80 -13.95
N ASP A 92 -2.16 8.75 -13.14
CA ASP A 92 -0.82 8.33 -13.53
C ASP A 92 -0.43 7.11 -12.69
N MET A 93 -0.45 5.94 -13.32
CA MET A 93 -0.17 4.66 -12.67
C MET A 93 1.32 4.44 -12.38
N GLY A 94 2.21 5.26 -12.92
CA GLY A 94 3.62 5.35 -12.51
C GLY A 94 3.82 6.18 -11.24
N ARG A 95 2.78 6.89 -10.78
CA ARG A 95 2.74 7.66 -9.53
C ARG A 95 1.76 7.09 -8.51
N LEU A 96 1.24 5.88 -8.73
CA LEU A 96 0.37 5.19 -7.79
C LEU A 96 1.07 4.95 -6.44
N LEU A 97 0.37 5.14 -5.32
CA LEU A 97 0.87 4.78 -3.99
C LEU A 97 1.01 3.25 -3.88
N GLY A 98 2.23 2.74 -4.01
CA GLY A 98 2.60 1.33 -3.79
C GLY A 98 3.42 1.16 -2.52
N GLY A 99 2.80 1.43 -1.37
CA GLY A 99 3.37 1.23 -0.03
C GLY A 99 4.48 2.19 0.43
N GLN A 100 5.28 2.74 -0.47
CA GLN A 100 6.28 3.76 -0.15
C GLN A 100 5.72 5.17 -0.33
N LEU A 101 5.97 6.04 0.66
CA LEU A 101 5.56 7.44 0.69
C LEU A 101 6.74 8.29 1.17
N GLY A 102 7.33 9.10 0.28
CA GLY A 102 8.39 10.03 0.64
C GLY A 102 7.91 11.10 1.63
N LEU A 103 8.76 11.51 2.57
CA LEU A 103 8.36 12.45 3.64
C LEU A 103 7.92 13.85 3.16
N GLU A 104 8.18 14.18 1.88
CA GLU A 104 7.79 15.43 1.22
C GLU A 104 6.67 15.22 0.19
N ASP A 105 6.17 13.99 0.01
CA ASP A 105 5.19 13.67 -1.04
C ASP A 105 3.81 14.27 -0.75
N PHE A 106 3.18 14.78 -1.80
CA PHE A 106 1.81 15.27 -1.79
C PHE A 106 0.85 14.19 -2.29
N ILE A 107 -0.22 13.92 -1.56
CA ILE A 107 -1.14 12.81 -1.84
C ILE A 107 -2.37 13.33 -2.61
N PHE A 108 -2.71 12.68 -3.73
CA PHE A 108 -3.93 12.97 -4.48
C PHE A 108 -4.87 11.77 -4.42
N ALA A 109 -5.99 11.93 -3.73
CA ALA A 109 -6.99 10.89 -3.54
C ALA A 109 -7.99 10.88 -4.70
N HIS A 110 -8.00 9.80 -5.47
CA HIS A 110 -8.98 9.56 -6.54
C HIS A 110 -10.23 8.97 -5.90
N VAL A 111 -11.39 9.59 -6.12
CA VAL A 111 -12.66 9.16 -5.52
C VAL A 111 -13.66 8.69 -6.57
N LYS A 112 -14.61 7.86 -6.16
CA LYS A 112 -15.69 7.32 -7.00
C LYS A 112 -16.42 8.41 -7.78
N GLY A 113 -16.47 8.24 -9.10
CA GLY A 113 -17.17 9.12 -10.03
C GLY A 113 -18.27 8.38 -10.79
N ILE A 114 -18.11 8.27 -12.11
CA ILE A 114 -19.16 7.77 -13.01
C ILE A 114 -19.19 6.24 -12.96
N LYS A 115 -20.37 5.67 -12.67
CA LYS A 115 -20.61 4.24 -12.85
C LYS A 115 -20.86 3.92 -14.32
N LYS A 116 -20.22 2.87 -14.83
CA LYS A 116 -20.30 2.41 -16.22
C LYS A 116 -20.64 0.92 -16.22
N GLU A 117 -21.48 0.49 -17.14
CA GLU A 117 -21.80 -0.93 -17.37
C GLU A 117 -21.51 -1.25 -18.83
N VAL A 118 -20.68 -2.26 -19.06
CA VAL A 118 -20.14 -2.62 -20.37
C VAL A 118 -20.26 -4.12 -20.62
N ASN A 119 -20.65 -4.48 -21.83
CA ASN A 119 -20.59 -5.87 -22.30
C ASN A 119 -19.32 -6.05 -23.14
N VAL A 120 -18.53 -7.06 -22.81
CA VAL A 120 -17.24 -7.35 -23.43
C VAL A 120 -17.33 -8.74 -24.06
N TYR A 121 -16.91 -8.87 -25.32
CA TYR A 121 -16.78 -10.16 -25.99
C TYR A 121 -15.37 -10.71 -25.79
N LYS A 122 -15.22 -11.90 -25.19
CA LYS A 122 -13.91 -12.49 -24.94
C LYS A 122 -13.41 -13.27 -26.16
N SER A 123 -12.89 -12.56 -27.16
CA SER A 123 -12.28 -13.15 -28.37
C SER A 123 -10.91 -13.80 -28.15
N GLU A 124 -10.25 -13.47 -27.04
CA GLU A 124 -8.92 -13.98 -26.70
C GLU A 124 -8.88 -14.50 -25.25
N ASP A 125 -7.94 -15.40 -24.97
CA ASP A 125 -7.76 -15.99 -23.64
C ASP A 125 -7.33 -14.93 -22.60
N SER A 126 -6.60 -13.90 -23.05
CA SER A 126 -6.27 -12.69 -22.30
C SER A 126 -7.05 -11.49 -22.83
N LEU A 127 -7.57 -10.66 -21.92
CA LEU A 127 -8.28 -9.42 -22.25
C LEU A 127 -7.36 -8.24 -22.58
N GLY A 128 -6.04 -8.39 -22.37
CA GLY A 128 -5.07 -7.31 -22.53
C GLY A 128 -5.18 -6.23 -21.45
N VAL A 129 -5.46 -6.60 -20.20
CA VAL A 129 -5.46 -5.69 -19.05
C VAL A 129 -4.54 -6.17 -17.94
N THR A 130 -3.98 -5.20 -17.22
CA THR A 130 -3.17 -5.45 -16.02
C THR A 130 -3.91 -4.87 -14.81
N ILE A 131 -4.21 -5.71 -13.83
CA ILE A 131 -4.99 -5.34 -12.65
C ILE A 131 -4.06 -5.02 -11.47
N THR A 132 -4.47 -4.07 -10.64
CA THR A 132 -3.84 -3.78 -9.34
C THR A 132 -4.93 -3.45 -8.32
N ASP A 133 -4.59 -3.30 -7.04
CA ASP A 133 -5.57 -2.87 -6.03
C ASP A 133 -4.98 -1.85 -5.05
N ASN A 134 -5.87 -1.26 -4.26
CA ASN A 134 -5.54 -0.20 -3.30
C ASN A 134 -5.20 -0.72 -1.89
N GLY A 135 -4.97 -2.02 -1.70
CA GLY A 135 -4.72 -2.66 -0.41
C GLY A 135 -5.92 -2.75 0.54
N VAL A 136 -7.09 -2.18 0.21
CA VAL A 136 -8.32 -2.21 1.03
C VAL A 136 -9.55 -2.73 0.29
N GLY A 137 -9.35 -3.47 -0.81
CA GLY A 137 -10.41 -4.20 -1.51
C GLY A 137 -11.03 -3.52 -2.73
N TYR A 138 -10.40 -2.48 -3.29
CA TYR A 138 -10.76 -1.97 -4.63
C TYR A 138 -9.68 -2.31 -5.65
N ALA A 139 -9.98 -3.26 -6.53
CA ALA A 139 -9.17 -3.60 -7.70
C ALA A 139 -9.52 -2.70 -8.90
N PHE A 140 -8.53 -2.25 -9.65
CA PHE A 140 -8.69 -1.33 -10.78
C PHE A 140 -7.68 -1.61 -11.91
N ILE A 141 -8.00 -1.09 -13.10
CA ILE A 141 -7.18 -1.28 -14.30
C ILE A 141 -5.93 -0.40 -14.23
N LYS A 142 -4.75 -0.99 -14.06
CA LYS A 142 -3.44 -0.29 -14.05
C LYS A 142 -2.91 -0.04 -15.46
N ARG A 143 -3.16 -0.96 -16.39
CA ARG A 143 -2.74 -0.86 -17.80
C ARG A 143 -3.77 -1.54 -18.70
N ILE A 144 -3.92 -0.98 -19.90
CA ILE A 144 -4.57 -1.62 -21.05
C ILE A 144 -3.47 -1.82 -22.10
N LYS A 145 -3.39 -3.00 -22.70
CA LYS A 145 -2.41 -3.36 -23.74
C LYS A 145 -2.95 -2.93 -25.10
N ASP A 146 -2.16 -2.16 -25.85
CA ASP A 146 -2.47 -1.74 -27.22
C ASP A 146 -2.84 -2.94 -28.09
N GLY A 147 -3.95 -2.84 -28.81
CA GLY A 147 -4.49 -3.93 -29.65
C GLY A 147 -5.09 -5.12 -28.89
N GLY A 148 -5.14 -5.10 -27.56
CA GLY A 148 -5.85 -6.11 -26.77
C GLY A 148 -7.37 -5.94 -26.81
N VAL A 149 -8.11 -6.96 -26.39
CA VAL A 149 -9.59 -6.98 -26.39
C VAL A 149 -10.19 -5.70 -25.79
N ILE A 150 -9.68 -5.28 -24.63
CA ILE A 150 -10.20 -4.11 -23.91
C ILE A 150 -9.80 -2.77 -24.54
N ASP A 151 -8.69 -2.68 -25.27
CA ASP A 151 -8.29 -1.45 -25.98
C ASP A 151 -9.32 -1.06 -27.06
N SER A 152 -9.99 -2.04 -27.66
CA SER A 152 -11.10 -1.75 -28.61
C SER A 152 -12.29 -1.03 -27.96
N ILE A 153 -12.45 -1.10 -26.62
CA ILE A 153 -13.63 -0.64 -25.88
C ILE A 153 -13.33 0.67 -25.15
N LYS A 154 -13.44 1.80 -25.88
CA LYS A 154 -13.04 3.14 -25.37
C LYS A 154 -13.82 3.66 -24.16
N THR A 155 -14.90 2.99 -23.75
CA THR A 155 -15.61 3.24 -22.47
C THR A 155 -14.81 2.78 -21.25
N ILE A 156 -13.92 1.81 -21.42
CA ILE A 156 -13.06 1.24 -20.38
C ILE A 156 -11.73 2.01 -20.39
N CYS A 157 -11.29 2.47 -19.22
CA CYS A 157 -10.14 3.34 -19.05
C CYS A 157 -9.18 2.82 -17.97
N VAL A 158 -7.90 3.17 -18.09
CA VAL A 158 -6.94 3.05 -16.99
C VAL A 158 -7.45 3.91 -15.81
N GLY A 159 -7.43 3.33 -14.61
CA GLY A 159 -8.00 3.92 -13.39
C GLY A 159 -9.43 3.47 -13.07
N ASP A 160 -10.14 2.80 -13.99
CA ASP A 160 -11.47 2.27 -13.68
C ASP A 160 -11.39 1.18 -12.60
N HIS A 161 -12.11 1.38 -11.49
CA HIS A 161 -12.33 0.36 -10.48
C HIS A 161 -13.39 -0.64 -10.96
N ILE A 162 -13.10 -1.93 -10.83
CA ILE A 162 -14.03 -3.00 -11.19
C ILE A 162 -14.90 -3.31 -9.98
N GLU A 163 -16.21 -2.99 -10.07
CA GLU A 163 -17.19 -3.20 -8.99
C GLU A 163 -17.81 -4.62 -9.06
N SER A 164 -18.08 -5.12 -10.28
CA SER A 164 -18.62 -6.48 -10.48
C SER A 164 -18.31 -7.06 -11.85
N ILE A 165 -18.28 -8.39 -11.94
CA ILE A 165 -18.13 -9.17 -13.19
C ILE A 165 -19.31 -10.15 -13.26
N ASN A 166 -20.08 -10.14 -14.35
CA ASN A 166 -21.31 -10.95 -14.52
C ASN A 166 -22.31 -10.84 -13.35
N GLY A 167 -22.37 -9.66 -12.72
CA GLY A 167 -23.22 -9.39 -11.55
C GLY A 167 -22.65 -9.88 -10.21
N GLU A 168 -21.56 -10.64 -10.20
CA GLU A 168 -20.82 -10.99 -8.98
C GLU A 168 -20.03 -9.78 -8.49
N ASN A 169 -20.35 -9.31 -7.29
CA ASN A 169 -19.64 -8.20 -6.64
C ASN A 169 -18.25 -8.66 -6.19
N ILE A 170 -17.21 -7.97 -6.66
CA ILE A 170 -15.81 -8.28 -6.36
C ILE A 170 -15.15 -7.27 -5.40
N VAL A 171 -15.93 -6.37 -4.80
CA VAL A 171 -15.42 -5.48 -3.75
C VAL A 171 -14.92 -6.32 -2.57
N GLY A 172 -13.72 -6.02 -2.10
CA GLY A 172 -13.01 -6.79 -1.08
C GLY A 172 -12.01 -7.81 -1.65
N TRP A 173 -12.10 -8.14 -2.94
CA TRP A 173 -11.16 -9.07 -3.59
C TRP A 173 -9.80 -8.39 -3.82
N ARG A 174 -8.74 -9.19 -3.86
CA ARG A 174 -7.41 -8.70 -4.27
C ARG A 174 -7.27 -8.77 -5.79
N HIS A 175 -6.35 -7.98 -6.33
CA HIS A 175 -6.09 -7.88 -7.77
C HIS A 175 -5.82 -9.23 -8.44
N TYR A 176 -5.20 -10.19 -7.74
CA TYR A 176 -4.91 -11.54 -8.27
C TYR A 176 -6.18 -12.39 -8.41
N ASP A 177 -7.13 -12.31 -7.48
CA ASP A 177 -8.42 -13.00 -7.58
C ASP A 177 -9.23 -12.45 -8.75
N VAL A 178 -9.19 -11.13 -8.95
CA VAL A 178 -9.87 -10.44 -10.05
C VAL A 178 -9.25 -10.77 -11.40
N ALA A 179 -7.92 -10.77 -11.50
CA ALA A 179 -7.21 -11.18 -12.72
C ALA A 179 -7.46 -12.65 -13.05
N LYS A 180 -7.45 -13.54 -12.05
CA LYS A 180 -7.82 -14.95 -12.19
C LYS A 180 -9.26 -15.10 -12.69
N LYS A 181 -10.23 -14.40 -12.07
CA LYS A 181 -11.63 -14.41 -12.51
C LYS A 181 -11.78 -14.02 -13.98
N LEU A 182 -11.10 -12.96 -14.41
CA LEU A 182 -11.11 -12.50 -15.81
C LEU A 182 -10.46 -13.51 -16.77
N LYS A 183 -9.40 -14.21 -16.34
CA LYS A 183 -8.76 -15.29 -17.09
C LYS A 183 -9.66 -16.52 -17.22
N GLU A 184 -10.41 -16.86 -16.17
CA GLU A 184 -11.34 -18.00 -16.12
C GLU A 184 -12.67 -17.77 -16.86
N LEU A 185 -13.02 -16.54 -17.24
CA LEU A 185 -14.14 -16.27 -18.15
C LEU A 185 -13.99 -17.08 -19.44
N LYS A 186 -15.08 -17.67 -19.92
CA LYS A 186 -15.07 -18.44 -21.16
C LYS A 186 -14.76 -17.57 -22.37
N LYS A 187 -13.96 -18.11 -23.28
CA LYS A 187 -13.71 -17.55 -24.60
C LYS A 187 -14.93 -17.69 -25.51
N GLU A 188 -15.08 -16.79 -26.46
CA GLU A 188 -16.20 -16.67 -27.40
C GLU A 188 -17.58 -16.41 -26.73
N GLU A 189 -17.60 -16.01 -25.46
CA GLU A 189 -18.82 -15.56 -24.75
C GLU A 189 -18.77 -14.05 -24.43
N LEU A 190 -19.95 -13.45 -24.31
CA LEU A 190 -20.13 -12.11 -23.75
C LEU A 190 -20.13 -12.17 -22.23
N PHE A 191 -19.49 -11.20 -21.59
CA PHE A 191 -19.58 -10.98 -20.15
C PHE A 191 -19.79 -9.50 -19.83
N THR A 192 -20.42 -9.21 -18.70
CA THR A 192 -20.72 -7.84 -18.27
C THR A 192 -19.76 -7.40 -17.18
N MET A 193 -19.23 -6.18 -17.27
CA MET A 193 -18.48 -5.53 -16.18
C MET A 193 -19.21 -4.28 -15.71
N LYS A 194 -19.25 -4.07 -14.38
CA LYS A 194 -19.57 -2.77 -13.80
C LYS A 194 -18.29 -2.12 -13.31
N LEU A 195 -18.06 -0.91 -13.79
CA LEU A 195 -16.86 -0.12 -13.55
C LEU A 195 -17.24 1.19 -12.86
N ILE A 196 -16.33 1.72 -12.04
CA ILE A 196 -16.42 3.08 -11.50
C ILE A 196 -15.21 3.87 -11.96
N GLU A 197 -15.45 4.87 -12.78
CA GLU A 197 -14.42 5.83 -13.19
C GLU A 197 -14.14 6.80 -12.03
N PRO A 198 -12.87 7.12 -11.72
CA PRO A 198 -12.54 8.16 -10.76
C PRO A 198 -13.06 9.53 -11.23
N LYS A 199 -13.48 10.39 -10.29
CA LYS A 199 -13.79 11.80 -10.61
C LYS A 199 -12.53 12.46 -11.19
N LYS A 200 -12.65 13.01 -12.39
CA LYS A 200 -11.65 13.86 -13.04
C LYS A 200 -11.92 15.32 -12.68
N ALA A 201 -10.87 16.12 -12.55
CA ALA A 201 -11.02 17.58 -12.46
C ALA A 201 -11.55 18.12 -13.80
N PHE A 202 -12.38 19.16 -13.76
CA PHE A 202 -12.75 19.89 -14.97
C PHE A 202 -11.51 20.62 -15.51
N GLU A 203 -11.18 20.41 -16.79
CA GLU A 203 -10.11 21.14 -17.47
C GLU A 203 -10.54 22.59 -17.77
N ILE A 204 -10.57 23.42 -16.72
CA ILE A 204 -10.56 24.87 -16.88
C ILE A 204 -9.12 25.25 -17.20
N GLU A 205 -8.76 25.35 -18.49
CA GLU A 205 -7.41 25.74 -18.94
C GLU A 205 -6.95 27.05 -18.26
N PRO A 206 -5.95 27.03 -17.37
CA PRO A 206 -5.40 28.24 -16.81
C PRO A 206 -4.45 28.85 -17.84
N ARG A 207 -4.88 29.92 -18.50
CA ARG A 207 -3.98 30.66 -19.41
C ARG A 207 -2.80 31.26 -18.63
N SER A 208 -1.62 30.79 -19.01
CA SER A 208 -0.30 31.45 -18.92
C SER A 208 0.61 31.19 -17.69
N LYS A 209 1.87 30.89 -18.03
CA LYS A 209 3.13 31.07 -17.26
C LYS A 209 3.29 30.30 -15.94
N ALA A 210 3.51 28.98 -16.06
CA ALA A 210 4.28 28.24 -15.07
C ALA A 210 5.77 28.64 -15.13
N GLY A 211 6.28 29.25 -14.06
CA GLY A 211 7.72 29.49 -13.88
C GLY A 211 8.46 28.18 -13.61
N LYS A 212 9.64 27.99 -14.21
CA LYS A 212 10.50 26.83 -13.93
C LYS A 212 11.08 26.95 -12.52
N SER A 213 10.59 26.16 -11.57
CA SER A 213 11.32 25.82 -10.34
C SER A 213 12.17 24.57 -10.60
N SER A 214 13.36 24.75 -11.16
CA SER A 214 14.38 23.71 -11.22
C SER A 214 14.90 23.43 -9.81
N ALA A 215 14.48 22.30 -9.23
CA ALA A 215 14.99 21.79 -7.97
C ALA A 215 15.85 20.53 -8.20
N GLU A 216 16.94 20.68 -8.93
CA GLU A 216 18.08 19.76 -8.77
C GLU A 216 18.59 19.91 -7.34
N LYS A 217 18.35 18.90 -6.51
CA LYS A 217 19.07 18.72 -5.24
C LYS A 217 19.67 17.32 -5.20
N ILE A 218 20.98 17.31 -5.45
CA ILE A 218 21.86 16.17 -5.26
C ILE A 218 22.01 15.91 -3.75
N GLY A 219 21.98 14.63 -3.36
CA GLY A 219 22.77 14.14 -2.22
C GLY A 219 22.34 14.51 -0.80
N CYS A 220 21.21 13.97 -0.32
CA CYS A 220 21.08 13.53 1.07
C CYS A 220 20.03 12.42 1.14
N GLY A 221 20.22 11.43 2.01
CA GLY A 221 19.35 10.24 2.09
C GLY A 221 17.89 10.62 2.33
N ARG A 222 17.07 10.58 1.27
CA ARG A 222 15.63 10.81 1.38
C ARG A 222 15.02 9.61 2.09
N ALA A 223 14.54 9.84 3.30
CA ALA A 223 13.74 8.85 4.01
C ALA A 223 12.35 8.71 3.36
N THR A 224 11.78 7.52 3.45
CA THR A 224 10.39 7.23 3.09
C THR A 224 9.69 6.60 4.29
N LEU A 225 8.39 6.90 4.43
CA LEU A 225 7.50 6.11 5.24
C LEU A 225 7.06 4.91 4.40
N ARG A 226 7.32 3.72 4.91
CA ARG A 226 6.88 2.47 4.30
C ARG A 226 5.69 1.91 5.03
N LEU A 227 4.57 1.83 4.33
CA LEU A 227 3.36 1.13 4.75
C LEU A 227 3.50 -0.32 4.30
N ARG A 228 3.39 -1.28 5.23
CA ARG A 228 3.50 -2.71 4.92
C ARG A 228 2.11 -3.35 4.94
N SER A 229 1.88 -4.35 4.08
CA SER A 229 0.65 -5.16 4.09
C SER A 229 0.53 -6.06 5.33
N LYS A 230 1.68 -6.44 5.92
CA LYS A 230 1.80 -7.15 7.20
C LYS A 230 2.83 -6.41 8.07
N GLY A 231 2.42 -5.94 9.26
CA GLY A 231 3.27 -5.24 10.23
C GLY A 231 3.13 -3.71 10.24
N PRO A 232 3.73 -3.02 11.22
CA PRO A 232 3.62 -1.56 11.37
C PRO A 232 4.43 -0.81 10.31
N ALA A 233 4.04 0.44 10.04
CA ALA A 233 4.83 1.31 9.17
C ALA A 233 6.21 1.65 9.76
N THR A 234 7.21 1.71 8.89
CA THR A 234 8.61 1.98 9.22
C THR A 234 9.14 3.16 8.43
N VAL A 235 10.02 3.96 9.03
CA VAL A 235 10.78 4.98 8.29
C VAL A 235 12.07 4.33 7.80
N GLU A 236 12.23 4.23 6.49
CA GLU A 236 13.34 3.57 5.80
C GLU A 236 14.08 4.58 4.91
N GLU A 237 15.31 4.28 4.51
CA GLU A 237 15.98 5.03 3.44
C GLU A 237 15.35 4.67 2.08
N MET A 238 15.31 5.61 1.14
CA MET A 238 14.89 5.32 -0.24
C MET A 238 15.68 4.11 -0.79
N PRO A 239 15.01 3.17 -1.49
CA PRO A 239 15.69 2.06 -2.15
C PRO A 239 16.86 2.52 -3.03
N SER A 240 17.97 1.78 -3.01
CA SER A 240 19.05 1.96 -3.98
C SER A 240 18.52 1.83 -5.41
N GLU A 241 19.15 2.49 -6.38
CA GLU A 241 18.72 2.40 -7.78
C GLU A 241 18.73 0.94 -8.29
N THR A 242 19.67 0.13 -7.81
CA THR A 242 19.72 -1.32 -8.02
C THR A 242 18.49 -2.03 -7.44
N LYS A 243 18.12 -1.74 -6.18
CA LYS A 243 16.92 -2.32 -5.53
C LYS A 243 15.64 -1.88 -6.27
N ALA A 244 15.51 -0.61 -6.62
CA ALA A 244 14.34 -0.10 -7.35
C ALA A 244 14.13 -0.80 -8.70
N LYS A 245 15.20 -0.92 -9.52
CA LYS A 245 15.16 -1.63 -10.80
C LYS A 245 14.90 -3.13 -10.66
N ALA A 246 15.34 -3.74 -9.55
CA ALA A 246 15.04 -5.14 -9.27
C ALA A 246 13.55 -5.35 -8.92
N ILE A 247 12.97 -4.46 -8.11
CA ILE A 247 11.54 -4.50 -7.76
C ILE A 247 10.69 -4.26 -9.01
N GLU A 248 11.04 -3.29 -9.86
CA GLU A 248 10.36 -3.02 -11.13
C GLU A 248 10.36 -4.26 -12.04
N LYS A 249 11.51 -4.92 -12.21
CA LYS A 249 11.62 -6.18 -12.96
C LYS A 249 10.77 -7.31 -12.37
N ILE A 250 10.64 -7.41 -11.04
CA ILE A 250 9.76 -8.42 -10.41
C ILE A 250 8.29 -8.10 -10.68
N ASP A 251 7.91 -6.82 -10.67
CA ASP A 251 6.56 -6.35 -11.04
C ASP A 251 6.27 -6.60 -12.54
N ASP A 252 7.28 -6.56 -13.42
CA ASP A 252 7.16 -6.97 -14.83
C ASP A 252 6.90 -8.49 -14.97
N VAL A 253 7.55 -9.32 -14.15
CA VAL A 253 7.33 -10.79 -14.13
C VAL A 253 5.94 -11.12 -13.57
N LEU A 254 5.47 -10.41 -12.53
CA LEU A 254 4.08 -10.52 -12.05
C LEU A 254 3.06 -10.18 -13.15
N GLU A 255 3.33 -9.15 -13.95
CA GLU A 255 2.45 -8.79 -15.07
C GLU A 255 2.42 -9.87 -16.15
N LEU A 256 3.58 -10.44 -16.49
CA LEU A 256 3.73 -11.47 -17.53
C LEU A 256 2.97 -12.76 -17.18
N TYR A 257 3.16 -13.29 -15.96
CA TYR A 257 2.60 -14.58 -15.57
C TYR A 257 1.16 -14.50 -15.06
N MET A 258 0.80 -13.41 -14.38
CA MET A 258 -0.47 -13.30 -13.65
C MET A 258 -1.39 -12.17 -14.13
N GLY A 259 -0.92 -11.25 -14.99
CA GLY A 259 -1.72 -10.11 -15.45
C GLY A 259 -1.95 -9.05 -14.36
N ILE A 260 -1.04 -8.97 -13.39
CA ILE A 260 -1.15 -8.09 -12.22
C ILE A 260 0.11 -7.27 -12.00
N ARG A 261 0.00 -6.17 -11.25
CA ARG A 261 1.15 -5.47 -10.67
C ARG A 261 0.86 -5.08 -9.24
N ASP A 262 1.77 -5.40 -8.34
CA ASP A 262 1.73 -5.03 -6.92
C ASP A 262 3.17 -4.78 -6.46
N THR A 263 3.49 -3.50 -6.24
CA THR A 263 4.83 -3.05 -5.86
C THR A 263 5.21 -3.48 -4.44
N ASP A 264 4.24 -3.65 -3.54
CA ASP A 264 4.47 -4.15 -2.18
C ASP A 264 4.76 -5.66 -2.18
N LEU A 265 4.03 -6.41 -3.01
CA LEU A 265 4.29 -7.83 -3.27
C LEU A 265 5.68 -8.02 -3.89
N ALA A 266 6.00 -7.29 -4.96
CA ALA A 266 7.32 -7.33 -5.61
C ALA A 266 8.46 -6.96 -4.65
N THR A 267 8.24 -5.97 -3.77
CA THR A 267 9.24 -5.60 -2.74
C THR A 267 9.39 -6.70 -1.69
N THR A 268 8.30 -7.37 -1.30
CA THR A 268 8.34 -8.49 -0.36
C THR A 268 9.07 -9.70 -0.95
N MET A 269 8.84 -10.01 -2.23
CA MET A 269 9.59 -11.05 -2.97
C MET A 269 11.09 -10.75 -3.00
N PHE A 270 11.46 -9.51 -3.34
CA PHE A 270 12.86 -9.08 -3.31
C PHE A 270 13.49 -9.24 -1.92
N GLU A 271 12.77 -8.85 -0.87
CA GLU A 271 13.25 -8.93 0.52
C GLU A 271 13.33 -10.36 1.06
N ALA A 272 12.50 -11.28 0.58
CA ALA A 272 12.61 -12.71 0.90
C ALA A 272 13.84 -13.37 0.25
N GLY A 273 14.23 -12.95 -0.97
CA GLY A 273 15.32 -13.55 -1.74
C GLY A 273 16.69 -12.88 -1.61
N LYS A 274 16.77 -11.61 -1.16
CA LYS A 274 18.05 -10.85 -1.12
C LYS A 274 19.15 -11.52 -0.30
N ASP A 275 18.81 -12.26 0.76
CA ASP A 275 19.77 -12.89 1.68
C ASP A 275 19.96 -14.40 1.43
N LYS A 276 19.31 -14.96 0.40
CA LYS A 276 19.39 -16.40 0.05
C LYS A 276 20.56 -16.69 -0.89
N VAL A 277 21.01 -17.95 -0.93
CA VAL A 277 22.18 -18.37 -1.71
C VAL A 277 21.80 -19.11 -3.00
N ASN A 278 20.67 -19.83 -3.00
CA ASN A 278 20.22 -20.68 -4.11
C ASN A 278 18.70 -20.55 -4.37
N PRO A 279 18.19 -21.05 -5.52
CA PRO A 279 16.76 -20.98 -5.85
C PRO A 279 15.86 -21.71 -4.85
N ASP A 280 16.31 -22.84 -4.29
CA ASP A 280 15.50 -23.68 -3.40
C ASP A 280 15.24 -22.99 -2.05
N GLU A 281 16.25 -22.37 -1.46
CA GLU A 281 16.13 -21.50 -0.28
C GLU A 281 15.21 -20.29 -0.52
N PHE A 282 15.20 -19.77 -1.76
CA PHE A 282 14.30 -18.70 -2.14
C PHE A 282 12.86 -19.21 -2.28
N ALA A 283 12.63 -20.35 -2.94
CA ALA A 283 11.32 -20.97 -3.07
C ALA A 283 10.69 -21.25 -1.70
N VAL A 284 11.45 -21.83 -0.77
CA VAL A 284 10.98 -22.09 0.61
C VAL A 284 10.65 -20.79 1.36
N ALA A 285 11.46 -19.73 1.19
CA ALA A 285 11.19 -18.44 1.84
C ALA A 285 10.01 -17.68 1.21
N LEU A 286 9.81 -17.84 -0.10
CA LEU A 286 8.69 -17.30 -0.84
C LEU A 286 7.38 -17.98 -0.39
N ASP A 287 7.36 -19.31 -0.36
CA ASP A 287 6.21 -20.10 0.09
C ASP A 287 5.84 -19.82 1.55
N ALA A 288 6.83 -19.74 2.45
CA ALA A 288 6.61 -19.36 3.86
C ALA A 288 6.00 -17.94 4.04
N THR A 289 6.08 -17.07 3.03
CA THR A 289 5.60 -15.68 3.10
C THR A 289 4.32 -15.46 2.28
N LEU A 290 4.18 -16.20 1.17
CA LEU A 290 3.24 -15.98 0.05
C LEU A 290 2.72 -17.29 -0.57
N GLY A 291 2.79 -18.43 0.13
CA GLY A 291 2.37 -19.74 -0.40
C GLY A 291 0.91 -19.82 -0.87
N ASP A 292 0.03 -18.97 -0.33
CA ASP A 292 -1.37 -18.81 -0.77
C ASP A 292 -1.51 -18.52 -2.28
N PHE A 293 -0.46 -17.98 -2.93
CA PHE A 293 -0.46 -17.63 -4.35
C PHE A 293 -0.14 -18.81 -5.29
N ALA A 294 0.44 -19.91 -4.78
CA ALA A 294 0.83 -21.09 -5.56
C ALA A 294 1.58 -20.76 -6.88
N PHE A 295 2.69 -20.04 -6.78
CA PHE A 295 3.49 -19.62 -7.95
C PHE A 295 4.07 -20.82 -8.73
N PRO A 296 4.06 -20.79 -10.08
CA PRO A 296 4.77 -21.79 -10.89
C PRO A 296 6.29 -21.76 -10.70
N ASP A 297 6.96 -22.91 -10.82
CA ASP A 297 8.42 -23.01 -10.67
C ASP A 297 9.19 -22.08 -11.63
N GLU A 298 8.70 -21.90 -12.87
CA GLU A 298 9.27 -20.97 -13.86
C GLU A 298 9.24 -19.52 -13.37
N PHE A 299 8.13 -19.09 -12.73
CA PHE A 299 8.02 -17.76 -12.13
C PHE A 299 9.03 -17.58 -10.98
N VAL A 300 9.16 -18.59 -10.11
CA VAL A 300 10.11 -18.55 -8.99
C VAL A 300 11.55 -18.45 -9.51
N PHE A 301 11.88 -19.17 -10.58
CA PHE A 301 13.18 -19.13 -11.22
C PHE A 301 13.47 -17.76 -11.88
N ASP A 302 12.50 -17.17 -12.59
CA ASP A 302 12.64 -15.85 -13.21
C ASP A 302 12.85 -14.74 -12.16
N VAL A 303 12.05 -14.74 -11.09
CA VAL A 303 12.21 -13.81 -9.97
C VAL A 303 13.57 -13.99 -9.28
N TRP A 304 14.02 -15.23 -9.08
CA TRP A 304 15.36 -15.50 -8.57
C TRP A 304 16.46 -14.97 -9.51
N GLY A 305 16.28 -15.13 -10.83
CA GLY A 305 17.16 -14.58 -11.86
C GLY A 305 17.33 -13.06 -11.72
N VAL A 306 16.23 -12.33 -11.53
CA VAL A 306 16.23 -10.88 -11.29
C VAL A 306 16.98 -10.50 -10.01
N ILE A 307 16.75 -11.23 -8.90
CA ILE A 307 17.43 -10.98 -7.62
C ILE A 307 18.93 -11.29 -7.72
N GLY A 308 19.32 -12.36 -8.42
CA GLY A 308 20.71 -12.69 -8.72
C GLY A 308 21.40 -11.63 -9.58
N ASP A 309 20.67 -11.03 -10.53
CA ASP A 309 21.14 -9.91 -11.35
C ASP A 309 21.40 -8.65 -10.50
N ALA A 310 20.53 -8.37 -9.53
CA ALA A 310 20.72 -7.27 -8.58
C ALA A 310 21.96 -7.49 -7.69
N LYS A 311 22.12 -8.71 -7.14
CA LYS A 311 23.30 -9.10 -6.33
C LYS A 311 24.62 -8.87 -7.07
N ARG A 312 24.69 -9.27 -8.36
CA ARG A 312 25.87 -9.07 -9.21
C ARG A 312 26.20 -7.61 -9.51
N ARG A 313 25.24 -6.68 -9.36
CA ARG A 313 25.37 -5.25 -9.68
C ARG A 313 25.68 -4.35 -8.47
N GLY A 314 25.86 -4.93 -7.28
CA GLY A 314 26.01 -4.18 -6.03
C GLY A 314 24.63 -3.80 -5.49
N LEU A 315 24.15 -4.58 -4.53
CA LEU A 315 22.81 -4.51 -3.95
C LEU A 315 22.75 -3.49 -2.80
#